data_AF-L1IDX2-F1
#
_entry.id   AF-L1IDX2-F1
#
_cell.length_a   1.000
_cell.length_b   1.000
_cell.length_c   1.000
_cell.angle_alpha   90.00
_cell.angle_beta   90.00
_cell.angle_gamma   90.00
#
_symmetry.space_group_name_H-M   'P 1'
#
loop_
_entity.id
_entity.type
_entity.pdbx_description
1 polymer ?
#
loop_
_entity_poly.entity_id
_entity_poly.type
_entity_poly.pdbx_seq_one_letter_code
_entity_poly.pdbx_strand_id
1 'polypeptide(L)'
;MLAFMEVQDSKLQGVLTFGVGFEQFMYCKRDTFIIQNCDTSECHEAMQVDGYLSVWRKSQHALEVVQQWLRECQDLQSLSDDENVKGEPNLPGYRAHRHDQAILTNIFTREKWGRETQHGPVQFMFSHDRDK
;
A
#
# COMPACT_ATOMS: atom_id res chain seq x y z
N MET A 1 9.23 -9.49 20.94
CA MET A 1 9.55 -8.56 19.84
C MET A 1 10.67 -9.11 18.95
N LEU A 2 11.86 -9.43 19.47
CA LEU A 2 12.96 -10.00 18.67
C LEU A 2 12.62 -11.33 17.97
N ALA A 3 12.06 -12.32 18.68
CA ALA A 3 11.66 -13.59 18.06
C ALA A 3 10.55 -13.45 17.00
N PHE A 4 9.66 -12.46 17.14
CA PHE A 4 8.64 -12.15 16.14
C PHE A 4 9.30 -11.57 14.88
N MET A 5 10.27 -10.67 15.04
CA MET A 5 11.03 -10.10 13.92
C MET A 5 11.88 -11.16 13.20
N GLU A 6 12.46 -12.12 13.92
CA GLU A 6 13.23 -13.22 13.32
C GLU A 6 12.37 -14.20 12.51
N VAL A 7 11.20 -14.58 13.02
CA VAL A 7 10.26 -15.45 12.28
C VAL A 7 9.73 -14.74 11.03
N GLN A 8 9.41 -13.44 11.15
CA GLN A 8 8.95 -12.64 10.01
C GLN A 8 10.06 -12.37 8.98
N ASP A 9 11.33 -12.32 9.38
CA ASP A 9 12.47 -12.09 8.47
C ASP A 9 12.55 -13.14 7.35
N SER A 10 12.32 -14.41 7.68
CA SER A 10 12.31 -15.50 6.69
C SER A 10 11.17 -15.44 5.69
N LYS A 11 10.05 -14.78 6.04
CA LYS A 11 8.81 -14.74 5.24
C LYS A 11 8.62 -13.43 4.50
N LEU A 12 9.01 -12.33 5.12
CA LEU A 12 8.78 -10.95 4.67
C LEU A 12 10.07 -10.25 4.26
N GLN A 13 11.21 -10.96 4.31
CA GLN A 13 12.48 -10.55 3.73
C GLN A 13 12.95 -9.15 4.18
N GLY A 14 12.60 -8.75 5.40
CA GLY A 14 12.98 -7.47 6.00
C GLY A 14 11.98 -6.32 5.80
N VAL A 15 10.81 -6.54 5.20
CA VAL A 15 9.76 -5.51 5.09
C VAL A 15 8.47 -5.98 5.71
N LEU A 16 8.12 -5.42 6.88
CA LEU A 16 6.87 -5.69 7.57
C LEU A 16 5.95 -4.49 7.44
N THR A 17 4.91 -4.63 6.62
CA THR A 17 3.77 -3.71 6.51
C THR A 17 2.56 -4.31 7.20
N PHE A 18 1.57 -3.48 7.52
CA PHE A 18 0.34 -3.90 8.20
C PHE A 18 -0.89 -3.54 7.39
N GLY A 19 -1.96 -4.33 7.46
CA GLY A 19 -3.25 -3.97 6.85
C GLY A 19 -3.97 -2.86 7.65
N VAL A 20 -4.68 -1.97 6.95
CA VAL A 20 -5.49 -0.89 7.58
C VAL A 20 -7.01 -1.16 7.59
N GLY A 21 -7.47 -2.29 7.06
CA GLY A 21 -8.90 -2.65 7.06
C GLY A 21 -9.72 -2.01 5.94
N PHE A 22 -9.09 -1.42 4.93
CA PHE A 22 -9.77 -0.76 3.81
C PHE A 22 -9.36 -1.38 2.47
N GLU A 23 -10.35 -1.59 1.60
CA GLU A 23 -10.14 -2.03 0.23
C GLU A 23 -9.56 -0.90 -0.62
N GLN A 24 -8.64 -1.26 -1.51
CA GLN A 24 -7.83 -0.32 -2.27
C GLN A 24 -8.68 0.55 -3.21
N PHE A 25 -9.74 0.03 -3.86
CA PHE A 25 -10.57 0.83 -4.77
C PHE A 25 -11.25 2.02 -4.09
N MET A 26 -11.52 1.91 -2.79
CA MET A 26 -12.14 2.99 -2.01
C MET A 26 -11.15 4.15 -1.78
N TYR A 27 -9.85 3.86 -1.82
CA TYR A 27 -8.80 4.77 -1.34
C TYR A 27 -7.60 4.94 -2.29
N CYS A 28 -7.74 4.51 -3.54
CA CYS A 28 -6.76 4.65 -4.61
C CYS A 28 -7.43 5.27 -5.82
N LYS A 29 -6.92 6.44 -6.23
CA LYS A 29 -7.34 7.11 -7.46
C LYS A 29 -7.10 6.20 -8.67
N ARG A 30 -8.05 6.10 -9.60
CA ARG A 30 -7.98 5.11 -10.68
C ARG A 30 -6.82 5.33 -11.64
N ASP A 31 -6.41 6.56 -11.87
CA ASP A 31 -5.19 6.88 -12.62
C ASP A 31 -3.95 6.19 -12.02
N THR A 32 -3.88 6.07 -10.69
CA THR A 32 -2.76 5.38 -10.02
C THR A 32 -2.72 3.91 -10.36
N PHE A 33 -3.89 3.23 -10.42
CA PHE A 33 -3.96 1.87 -10.93
C PHE A 33 -3.48 1.77 -12.37
N ILE A 34 -3.96 2.66 -13.26
CA ILE A 34 -3.62 2.61 -14.69
C ILE A 34 -2.11 2.85 -14.89
N ILE A 35 -1.54 3.87 -14.25
CA ILE A 35 -0.12 4.22 -14.36
C ILE A 35 0.78 3.07 -13.86
N GLN A 36 0.38 2.41 -12.77
CA GLN A 36 1.13 1.29 -12.19
C GLN A 36 0.82 -0.06 -12.86
N ASN A 37 0.02 -0.11 -13.93
CA ASN A 37 -0.46 -1.34 -14.57
C ASN A 37 -1.17 -2.29 -13.60
N CYS A 38 -1.99 -1.71 -12.72
CA CYS A 38 -2.72 -2.35 -11.62
C CYS A 38 -4.24 -2.16 -11.73
N ASP A 39 -4.80 -1.79 -12.89
CA ASP A 39 -6.28 -1.66 -13.06
C ASP A 39 -6.91 -3.05 -13.22
N THR A 40 -6.85 -3.85 -12.16
CA THR A 40 -7.32 -5.23 -12.08
C THR A 40 -8.11 -5.47 -10.80
N SER A 41 -9.07 -6.39 -10.83
CA SER A 41 -9.89 -6.74 -9.65
C SER A 41 -9.05 -7.12 -8.43
N GLU A 42 -7.94 -7.82 -8.65
CA GLU A 42 -7.03 -8.18 -7.55
C GLU A 42 -6.43 -6.96 -6.85
N CYS A 43 -6.03 -5.94 -7.61
CA CYS A 43 -5.51 -4.70 -7.02
C CYS A 43 -6.64 -3.84 -6.44
N HIS A 44 -7.82 -3.82 -7.07
CA HIS A 44 -8.99 -3.10 -6.58
C HIS A 44 -9.45 -3.60 -5.21
N GLU A 45 -9.50 -4.92 -5.04
CA GLU A 45 -9.97 -5.60 -3.82
C GLU A 45 -8.86 -5.83 -2.79
N ALA A 46 -7.62 -5.43 -3.10
CA ALA A 46 -6.50 -5.58 -2.17
C ALA A 46 -6.74 -4.79 -0.87
N MET A 47 -6.44 -5.41 0.26
CA MET A 47 -6.33 -4.72 1.54
C MET A 47 -5.18 -3.71 1.48
N GLN A 48 -5.46 -2.43 1.78
CA GLN A 48 -4.41 -1.42 1.87
C GLN A 48 -3.39 -1.78 2.94
N VAL A 49 -2.12 -1.60 2.58
CA VAL A 49 -1.04 -1.58 3.57
C VAL A 49 -1.05 -0.23 4.29
N ASP A 50 -0.46 -0.19 5.48
CA ASP A 50 -0.29 1.02 6.27
C ASP A 50 0.97 1.77 5.82
N GLY A 51 0.80 3.01 5.36
CA GLY A 51 1.90 3.92 5.05
C GLY A 51 2.47 4.62 6.29
N TYR A 52 1.74 4.64 7.41
CA TYR A 52 2.14 5.33 8.64
C TYR A 52 3.06 4.47 9.53
N LEU A 53 2.68 3.21 9.77
CA LEU A 53 3.46 2.29 10.59
C LEU A 53 3.96 1.11 9.76
N SER A 54 5.28 0.97 9.68
CA SER A 54 5.94 -0.18 9.06
C SER A 54 7.31 -0.42 9.70
N VAL A 55 7.82 -1.65 9.61
CA VAL A 55 9.13 -2.02 10.18
C VAL A 55 10.02 -2.55 9.07
N TRP A 56 11.22 -2.01 9.00
CA TRP A 56 12.17 -2.28 7.92
C TRP A 56 13.50 -2.74 8.51
N ARG A 57 13.97 -3.92 8.08
CA ARG A 57 15.36 -4.34 8.23
C ARG A 57 16.05 -4.14 6.90
N LYS A 58 17.25 -3.58 6.92
CA LYS A 58 18.08 -3.50 5.71
C LYS A 58 18.31 -4.90 5.14
N SER A 59 17.83 -5.11 3.92
CA SER A 59 18.01 -6.31 3.11
C SER A 59 18.01 -5.89 1.64
N GLN A 60 18.36 -6.81 0.73
CA GLN A 60 18.26 -6.56 -0.70
C GLN A 60 16.81 -6.24 -1.10
N HIS A 61 15.85 -7.03 -0.60
CA HIS A 61 14.42 -6.83 -0.85
C HIS A 61 13.92 -5.48 -0.33
N ALA A 62 14.29 -5.09 0.90
CA ALA A 62 13.89 -3.80 1.45
C ALA A 62 14.40 -2.62 0.62
N LEU A 63 15.62 -2.71 0.08
CA LEU A 63 16.16 -1.69 -0.83
C LEU A 63 15.39 -1.66 -2.14
N GLU A 64 15.04 -2.82 -2.70
CA GLU A 64 14.23 -2.92 -3.93
C GLU A 64 12.86 -2.28 -3.75
N VAL A 65 12.16 -2.60 -2.65
CA VAL A 65 10.85 -2.03 -2.33
C VAL A 65 10.94 -0.51 -2.19
N VAL A 66 11.88 0.02 -1.39
CA VAL A 66 12.01 1.48 -1.20
C VAL A 66 12.37 2.19 -2.50
N GLN A 67 13.28 1.63 -3.30
CA GLN A 67 13.66 2.23 -4.57
C GLN A 67 12.49 2.25 -5.56
N GLN A 68 11.71 1.16 -5.62
CA GLN A 68 10.54 1.08 -6.49
C GLN A 68 9.44 2.03 -6.03
N TRP A 69 9.15 2.06 -4.73
CA TRP A 69 8.19 2.97 -4.14
C TRP A 69 8.56 4.43 -4.40
N LEU A 70 9.82 4.81 -4.15
CA LEU A 70 10.30 6.16 -4.44
C LEU A 70 10.16 6.52 -5.93
N ARG A 71 10.53 5.60 -6.84
CA ARG A 71 10.40 5.85 -8.29
C ARG A 71 8.95 6.07 -8.69
N GLU A 72 8.03 5.25 -8.21
CA GLU A 72 6.61 5.34 -8.59
C GLU A 72 5.92 6.54 -7.92
N CYS A 73 6.34 6.95 -6.71
CA CYS A 73 5.89 8.17 -6.05
C CYS A 73 6.36 9.46 -6.76
N GLN A 74 7.37 9.42 -7.63
CA GLN A 74 7.79 10.62 -8.37
C GLN A 74 6.81 11.01 -9.49
N ASP A 75 5.83 10.16 -9.83
CA ASP A 75 4.76 10.54 -10.75
C ASP A 75 3.68 11.34 -10.03
N LEU A 76 3.63 12.65 -10.24
CA LEU A 76 2.63 13.54 -9.64
C LEU A 76 1.19 13.19 -10.03
N GLN A 77 0.93 12.57 -11.19
CA GLN A 77 -0.41 12.11 -11.54
C GLN A 77 -0.87 10.98 -10.62
N SER A 78 0.06 10.15 -10.15
CA SER A 78 -0.21 9.09 -9.17
C SER A 78 -0.17 9.61 -7.74
N LEU A 79 0.76 10.51 -7.40
CA LEU A 79 0.97 10.93 -6.02
C LEU A 79 -0.02 12.01 -5.54
N SER A 80 -0.56 12.84 -6.42
CA SER A 80 -1.39 13.99 -6.03
C SER A 80 -2.90 13.72 -6.05
N ASP A 81 -3.65 14.66 -5.47
CA ASP A 81 -5.12 14.73 -5.54
C ASP A 81 -5.63 15.38 -6.84
N ASP A 82 -4.77 15.61 -7.84
CA ASP A 82 -5.21 16.11 -9.15
C ASP A 82 -6.25 15.16 -9.77
N GLU A 83 -7.15 15.72 -10.57
CA GLU A 83 -8.19 14.96 -11.28
C GLU A 83 -7.60 13.86 -12.19
N ASN A 84 -8.39 12.81 -12.45
CA ASN A 84 -7.99 11.76 -13.38
C ASN A 84 -7.79 12.33 -14.80
N VAL A 85 -6.67 11.99 -15.42
CA VAL A 85 -6.29 12.36 -16.78
C VAL A 85 -6.07 11.15 -17.70
N LYS A 86 -6.16 9.91 -17.19
CA LYS A 86 -6.03 8.68 -18.01
C LYS A 86 -7.32 8.23 -18.69
N GLY A 87 -8.37 9.04 -18.66
CA GLY A 87 -9.61 8.84 -19.41
C GLY A 87 -10.67 7.97 -18.73
N GLU A 88 -10.40 7.50 -17.50
CA GLU A 88 -11.31 6.66 -16.73
C GLU A 88 -11.71 7.34 -15.41
N PRO A 89 -13.00 7.33 -15.02
CA PRO A 89 -13.42 7.84 -13.72
C PRO A 89 -12.98 6.89 -12.60
N ASN A 90 -12.92 7.41 -11.37
CA ASN A 90 -12.70 6.57 -10.20
C ASN A 90 -13.74 5.45 -10.09
N LEU A 91 -13.35 4.33 -9.48
CA LEU A 91 -14.22 3.16 -9.32
C LEU A 91 -15.43 3.48 -8.44
N PRO A 92 -16.58 2.81 -8.64
CA PRO A 92 -17.75 2.98 -7.77
C PRO A 92 -17.39 2.77 -6.30
N GLY A 93 -17.70 3.75 -5.45
CA GLY A 93 -17.39 3.70 -4.01
C GLY A 93 -16.04 4.30 -3.60
N TYR A 94 -15.26 4.86 -4.53
CA TYR A 94 -14.10 5.68 -4.23
C TYR A 94 -14.45 6.83 -3.26
N ARG A 95 -13.57 7.08 -2.27
CA ARG A 95 -13.75 8.07 -1.20
C ARG A 95 -12.69 9.15 -1.21
N ALA A 96 -11.41 8.78 -1.29
CA ALA A 96 -10.27 9.68 -1.23
C ALA A 96 -9.02 9.00 -1.78
N HIS A 97 -7.94 9.74 -2.03
CA HIS A 97 -6.66 9.13 -2.39
C HIS A 97 -5.77 9.01 -1.16
N ARG A 98 -5.01 7.91 -1.06
CA ARG A 98 -4.01 7.69 0.00
C ARG A 98 -2.57 7.77 -0.54
N HIS A 99 -2.38 8.49 -1.64
CA HIS A 99 -1.09 8.93 -2.16
C HIS A 99 -0.06 7.78 -2.21
N ASP A 100 1.05 7.90 -1.47
CA ASP A 100 2.14 6.95 -1.39
C ASP A 100 1.73 5.58 -0.81
N GLN A 101 0.79 5.55 0.14
CA GLN A 101 0.22 4.30 0.67
C GLN A 101 -0.53 3.49 -0.40
N ALA A 102 -1.28 4.17 -1.27
CA ALA A 102 -1.98 3.52 -2.37
C ALA A 102 -0.98 2.97 -3.40
N ILE A 103 0.04 3.77 -3.75
CA ILE A 103 1.14 3.36 -4.64
C ILE A 103 1.84 2.11 -4.08
N LEU A 104 2.16 2.11 -2.78
CA LEU A 104 2.81 0.97 -2.11
C LEU A 104 1.94 -0.28 -2.14
N THR A 105 0.64 -0.16 -1.87
CA THR A 105 -0.30 -1.29 -1.91
C THR A 105 -0.33 -1.93 -3.30
N ASN A 106 -0.36 -1.14 -4.36
CA ASN A 106 -0.33 -1.62 -5.74
C ASN A 106 0.98 -2.37 -6.05
N ILE A 107 2.13 -1.83 -5.64
CA ILE A 107 3.43 -2.49 -5.80
C ILE A 107 3.40 -3.86 -5.12
N PHE A 108 3.03 -3.93 -3.84
CA PHE A 108 2.98 -5.21 -3.11
C PHE A 108 2.04 -6.23 -3.75
N THR A 109 0.87 -5.80 -4.24
CA THR A 109 -0.09 -6.70 -4.92
C THR A 109 0.47 -7.20 -6.25
N ARG A 110 1.00 -6.29 -7.08
CA ARG A 110 1.52 -6.58 -8.42
C ARG A 110 2.72 -7.53 -8.37
N GLU A 111 3.68 -7.24 -7.50
CA GLU A 111 4.91 -8.02 -7.36
C GLU A 111 4.72 -9.30 -6.53
N LYS A 112 3.52 -9.53 -5.98
CA LYS A 112 3.19 -10.67 -5.11
C LYS A 112 4.11 -10.77 -3.89
N TRP A 113 4.52 -9.62 -3.36
CA TRP A 113 5.37 -9.55 -2.18
C TRP A 113 4.58 -9.83 -0.90
N GLY A 114 5.24 -10.49 0.05
CA GLY A 114 4.64 -10.82 1.34
C GLY A 114 4.26 -9.56 2.12
N ARG A 115 3.06 -9.55 2.70
CA ARG A 115 2.54 -8.48 3.56
C ARG A 115 1.65 -9.06 4.65
N GLU A 116 1.65 -8.44 5.83
CA GLU A 116 0.81 -8.85 6.95
C GLU A 116 -0.48 -8.01 6.96
N THR A 117 -1.58 -8.58 6.47
CA THR A 117 -2.87 -7.91 6.38
C THR A 117 -3.94 -8.47 7.32
N GLN A 118 -3.64 -9.55 8.06
CA GLN A 118 -4.59 -10.29 8.90
C GLN A 118 -4.52 -9.89 10.37
N HIS A 119 -3.33 -9.48 10.85
CA HIS A 119 -3.06 -9.20 12.27
C HIS A 119 -2.54 -7.79 12.51
N GLY A 120 -2.99 -6.82 11.71
CA GLY A 120 -2.54 -5.43 11.82
C GLY A 120 -2.56 -4.94 13.27
N PRO A 121 -1.41 -4.62 13.89
CA PRO A 121 -1.36 -4.17 15.27
C PRO A 121 -2.09 -2.83 15.45
N VAL A 122 -2.29 -2.08 14.37
CA VAL A 122 -2.74 -0.69 14.42
C VAL A 122 -4.15 -0.56 14.94
N GLN A 123 -5.09 -1.41 14.51
CA GLN A 123 -6.50 -1.28 14.92
C GLN A 123 -6.72 -1.53 16.43
N PHE A 124 -5.86 -2.33 17.05
CA PHE A 124 -5.92 -2.65 18.49
C PHE A 124 -4.91 -1.86 19.33
N MET A 125 -3.81 -1.38 18.76
CA MET A 125 -2.72 -0.71 19.47
C MET A 125 -2.83 0.82 19.42
N PHE A 126 -3.51 1.37 18.41
CA PHE A 126 -3.79 2.79 18.29
C PHE A 126 -5.26 2.97 17.91
N SER A 127 -6.08 3.48 18.83
CA SER A 127 -7.42 3.97 18.46
C SER A 127 -7.23 5.16 17.52
N HIS A 128 -7.29 4.91 16.21
CA HIS A 128 -7.23 5.95 15.20
C HIS A 128 -8.68 6.28 14.81
N ASP A 129 -9.31 7.18 15.56
CA ASP A 129 -10.53 7.87 15.11
C ASP A 129 -10.13 8.74 13.90
N ARG A 130 -10.16 8.18 12.68
CA ARG A 130 -9.97 8.97 11.44
C ARG A 130 -11.22 9.79 11.07
N ASP A 131 -12.33 9.57 11.77
CA ASP A 131 -13.64 10.16 11.47
C ASP A 131 -14.09 11.19 12.54
N LYS A 132 -13.14 11.84 13.23
CA LYS A 132 -13.41 13.02 14.07
C LYS A 132 -12.73 14.26 13.51
#